data_AF-A0A1F4PPZ4-F1
#
_entry.id   AF-A0A1F4PPZ4-F1
#
_cell.length_a   1.000
_cell.length_b   1.000
_cell.length_c   1.000
_cell.angle_alpha   90.00
_cell.angle_beta   90.00
_cell.angle_gamma   90.00
#
_symmetry.space_group_name_H-M   'P 1'
#
loop_
_entity.id
_entity.type
_entity.pdbx_description
1 polymer ?
#
loop_
_entity_poly.entity_id
_entity_poly.type
_entity_poly.pdbx_seq_one_letter_code
_entity_poly.pdbx_strand_id
1 'polypeptide(L)'
;MKKNTNSRFKMLKTTILLLWVLAWVSVLGGLLIAIIWLAFPGVISQVGMASPYDSAWMSALVVLIGGVLYGIVFFAAAELLQVFLSMEENLKKLRELLDKK
;
A
#
# COMPACT_ATOMS: atom_id res chain seq x y z
N MET A 1 -14.66 -2.35 36.14
CA MET A 1 -14.86 -2.86 34.76
C MET A 1 -13.55 -2.62 33.97
N LYS A 2 -12.67 -3.63 33.88
CA LYS A 2 -11.41 -3.52 33.10
C LYS A 2 -11.78 -3.37 31.62
N LYS A 3 -11.72 -2.15 31.08
CA LYS A 3 -11.87 -1.92 29.64
C LYS A 3 -10.77 -2.71 28.94
N ASN A 4 -11.17 -3.71 28.17
CA ASN A 4 -10.31 -4.56 27.37
C ASN A 4 -9.51 -3.66 26.39
N THR A 5 -8.29 -3.29 26.75
CA THR A 5 -7.42 -2.37 26.00
C THR A 5 -6.97 -2.95 24.66
N ASN A 6 -7.18 -4.27 24.44
CA ASN A 6 -7.04 -4.92 23.14
C ASN A 6 -7.96 -4.35 22.03
N SER A 7 -8.97 -3.55 22.38
CA SER A 7 -9.86 -2.91 21.40
C SER A 7 -9.35 -1.57 20.87
N ARG A 8 -8.34 -0.93 21.48
CA ARG A 8 -8.07 0.49 21.23
C ARG A 8 -7.54 0.81 19.83
N PHE A 9 -6.87 -0.13 19.15
CA PHE A 9 -6.27 0.09 17.83
C PHE A 9 -6.79 -0.85 16.75
N LYS A 10 -7.96 -1.48 16.93
CA LYS A 10 -8.54 -2.37 15.91
C LYS A 10 -8.63 -1.67 14.55
N MET A 11 -9.11 -0.42 14.55
CA MET A 11 -9.25 0.38 13.32
C MET A 11 -7.89 0.64 12.66
N LEU A 12 -6.86 1.03 13.42
CA LEU A 12 -5.52 1.27 12.88
C LEU A 12 -4.89 -0.02 12.31
N LYS A 13 -5.07 -1.17 12.98
CA LYS A 13 -4.60 -2.47 12.48
C LYS A 13 -5.30 -2.86 11.17
N THR A 14 -6.60 -2.57 11.05
CA THR A 14 -7.34 -2.73 9.80
C THR A 14 -6.84 -1.79 8.70
N THR A 15 -6.56 -0.52 9.02
CA THR A 15 -6.00 0.44 8.06
C THR A 15 -4.64 0.00 7.54
N ILE A 16 -3.76 -0.52 8.40
CA ILE A 16 -2.46 -1.08 7.98
C ILE A 16 -2.67 -2.22 6.97
N LEU A 17 -3.58 -3.15 7.27
CA LEU A 17 -3.87 -4.26 6.36
C LEU A 17 -4.43 -3.76 5.01
N LEU A 18 -5.32 -2.77 5.04
CA LEU A 18 -5.87 -2.17 3.82
C LEU A 18 -4.77 -1.50 2.99
N LEU A 19 -3.83 -0.79 3.61
CA LEU A 19 -2.69 -0.18 2.91
C LEU A 19 -1.79 -1.25 2.27
N TRP A 20 -1.54 -2.36 2.96
CA TRP A 20 -0.82 -3.50 2.38
C TRP A 20 -1.54 -4.09 1.16
N VAL A 21 -2.86 -4.27 1.24
CA VAL A 21 -3.67 -4.76 0.12
C VAL A 21 -3.62 -3.77 -1.04
N LEU A 22 -3.78 -2.47 -0.79
CA LEU A 22 -3.70 -1.43 -1.81
C LEU A 22 -2.32 -1.37 -2.46
N ALA A 23 -1.24 -1.57 -1.69
CA ALA A 23 0.11 -1.65 -2.22
C ALA A 23 0.25 -2.79 -3.23
N TRP A 24 -0.20 -3.99 -2.87
CA TRP A 24 -0.19 -5.14 -3.76
C TRP A 24 -1.10 -4.96 -4.97
N VAL A 25 -2.30 -4.39 -4.79
CA VAL A 25 -3.21 -4.08 -5.89
C VAL A 25 -2.58 -3.08 -6.86
N SER A 26 -1.84 -2.10 -6.37
CA SER A 26 -1.14 -1.13 -7.22
C SER A 26 -0.05 -1.78 -8.06
N VAL A 27 0.79 -2.64 -7.45
CA VAL A 27 1.87 -3.35 -8.14
C VAL A 27 1.32 -4.37 -9.14
N LEU A 28 0.43 -5.27 -8.69
CA LEU A 28 -0.14 -6.32 -9.54
C LEU A 28 -1.07 -5.76 -10.61
N GLY A 29 -1.84 -4.71 -10.28
CA GLY A 29 -2.69 -4.00 -11.22
C GLY A 29 -1.86 -3.31 -12.30
N GLY A 30 -0.80 -2.60 -11.93
CA GLY A 30 0.14 -1.99 -12.88
C GLY A 30 0.79 -3.03 -13.79
N LEU A 31 1.20 -4.17 -13.25
CA LEU A 31 1.76 -5.29 -14.01
C LEU A 31 0.75 -5.86 -15.02
N LEU A 32 -0.48 -6.15 -14.58
CA LEU A 32 -1.53 -6.67 -15.45
C LEU A 32 -1.86 -5.69 -16.59
N ILE A 33 -2.02 -4.41 -16.29
CA ILE A 33 -2.29 -3.38 -17.31
C ILE A 33 -1.15 -3.30 -18.33
N ALA A 34 0.10 -3.31 -17.86
CA ALA A 34 1.27 -3.27 -18.75
C ALA A 34 1.33 -4.49 -19.69
N ILE A 35 1.02 -5.68 -19.18
CA ILE A 35 0.95 -6.91 -20.01
C ILE A 35 -0.15 -6.77 -21.07
N ILE A 36 -1.34 -6.31 -20.68
CA ILE A 36 -2.47 -6.12 -21.61
C ILE A 36 -2.10 -5.11 -22.71
N TRP A 37 -1.44 -4.01 -22.36
CA TRP A 37 -1.04 -2.97 -23.29
C TRP A 37 0.02 -3.43 -24.31
N LEU A 38 0.94 -4.29 -23.89
CA LEU A 38 1.93 -4.89 -24.79
C LEU A 38 1.31 -5.96 -25.70
N ALA A 39 0.41 -6.79 -25.17
CA ALA A 39 -0.24 -7.86 -25.94
C ALA A 39 -1.30 -7.33 -26.92
N PHE A 40 -2.00 -6.26 -26.55
CA PHE A 40 -3.11 -5.69 -27.30
C PHE A 40 -2.99 -4.16 -27.40
N PRO A 41 -2.07 -3.63 -28.22
CA PRO A 41 -1.81 -2.20 -28.31
C PRO A 41 -3.04 -1.39 -28.77
N GLY A 42 -3.94 -2.00 -29.54
CA GLY A 42 -5.20 -1.38 -29.97
C GLY A 42 -6.23 -1.16 -28.85
N VAL A 43 -6.03 -1.72 -27.65
CA VAL A 43 -6.88 -1.45 -26.49
C VAL A 43 -6.63 -0.03 -25.97
N ILE A 44 -5.38 0.45 -26.00
CA ILE A 44 -4.98 1.77 -25.50
C ILE A 44 -5.79 2.89 -26.16
N SER A 45 -5.98 2.82 -27.49
CA SER A 45 -6.75 3.79 -28.26
C SER A 45 -8.26 3.71 -28.01
N GLN A 46 -8.79 2.54 -27.61
CA GLN A 46 -10.23 2.37 -27.31
C GLN A 46 -10.63 2.91 -25.94
N VAL A 47 -9.73 2.88 -24.96
CA VAL A 47 -10.00 3.42 -23.61
C VAL A 47 -9.88 4.94 -23.53
N GLY A 48 -9.66 5.63 -24.66
CA GLY A 48 -9.45 7.08 -24.69
C GLY A 48 -8.19 7.54 -23.95
N MET A 49 -7.36 6.58 -23.50
CA MET A 49 -6.02 6.84 -22.97
C MET A 49 -5.09 7.02 -24.17
N ALA A 50 -5.27 8.10 -24.92
CA ALA A 50 -4.30 8.52 -25.91
C ALA A 50 -2.95 8.62 -25.19
N SER A 51 -2.07 7.66 -25.45
CA SER A 51 -0.75 7.64 -24.84
C SER A 51 -0.04 8.93 -25.22
N PRO A 52 0.44 9.73 -24.26
CA PRO A 52 1.27 10.90 -24.60
C PRO A 52 2.57 10.52 -25.34
N TYR A 53 2.87 9.22 -25.47
CA TYR A 53 4.08 8.70 -26.09
C TYR A 53 3.84 7.94 -27.41
N ASP A 54 2.60 7.85 -27.90
CA ASP A 54 2.19 7.10 -29.13
C ASP A 54 2.76 5.66 -29.26
N SER A 55 3.26 5.13 -28.16
CA SER A 55 4.07 3.92 -28.11
C SER A 55 3.59 3.04 -26.96
N ALA A 56 3.10 1.85 -27.31
CA ALA A 56 2.59 0.87 -26.35
C ALA A 56 3.65 0.45 -25.32
N TRP A 57 4.92 0.37 -25.73
CA TRP A 57 6.01 -0.01 -24.83
C TRP A 57 6.33 1.09 -23.81
N MET A 58 6.28 2.37 -24.23
CA MET A 58 6.47 3.52 -23.33
C MET A 58 5.32 3.62 -22.33
N SER A 59 4.07 3.46 -22.80
CA SER A 59 2.89 3.45 -21.94
C SER A 59 2.95 2.36 -20.88
N ALA A 60 3.30 1.14 -21.28
CA ALA A 60 3.43 0.00 -20.36
C ALA A 60 4.52 0.26 -19.31
N LEU A 61 5.65 0.84 -19.72
CA LEU A 61 6.76 1.17 -18.81
C LEU A 61 6.36 2.25 -17.80
N VAL A 62 5.67 3.30 -18.23
CA VAL A 62 5.16 4.36 -17.33
C VAL A 62 4.16 3.79 -16.32
N VAL A 63 3.25 2.92 -16.74
CA VAL A 63 2.29 2.27 -15.84
C VAL A 63 2.98 1.33 -14.85
N LEU A 64 3.98 0.57 -15.29
CA LEU A 64 4.79 -0.26 -14.39
C LEU A 64 5.49 0.57 -13.33
N ILE A 65 6.18 1.64 -13.74
CA ILE A 65 6.88 2.54 -12.81
C ILE A 65 5.87 3.17 -11.86
N GLY A 66 4.73 3.66 -12.37
CA GLY A 66 3.67 4.22 -11.55
C GLY A 66 3.15 3.21 -10.51
N GLY A 67 2.81 2.00 -10.91
CA GLY A 67 2.32 0.94 -10.03
C GLY A 67 3.33 0.57 -8.93
N VAL A 68 4.62 0.50 -9.27
CA VAL A 68 5.68 0.24 -8.29
C VAL A 68 5.84 1.41 -7.32
N LEU A 69 5.89 2.65 -7.81
CA LEU A 69 6.02 3.85 -6.97
C LEU A 69 4.85 4.00 -5.99
N TYR A 70 3.62 3.86 -6.48
CA TYR A 70 2.43 3.87 -5.61
C TYR A 70 2.45 2.72 -4.61
N GLY A 71 2.84 1.51 -5.04
CA GLY A 71 3.07 0.37 -4.15
C GLY A 71 4.03 0.68 -3.01
N ILE A 72 5.20 1.24 -3.32
CA ILE A 72 6.20 1.65 -2.31
C ILE A 72 5.62 2.66 -1.32
N VAL A 73 4.90 3.66 -1.79
CA VAL A 73 4.28 4.68 -0.92
C VAL A 73 3.27 4.04 0.04
N PHE A 74 2.43 3.12 -0.44
CA PHE A 74 1.46 2.43 0.41
C PHE A 74 2.13 1.50 1.43
N PHE A 75 3.17 0.76 1.04
CA PHE A 75 3.95 -0.06 1.97
C PHE A 75 4.62 0.80 3.06
N ALA A 76 5.28 1.89 2.66
CA ALA A 76 5.94 2.79 3.60
C ALA A 76 4.95 3.41 4.59
N ALA A 77 3.77 3.84 4.13
CA ALA A 77 2.72 4.36 4.99
C ALA A 77 2.21 3.30 5.98
N ALA A 78 2.07 2.06 5.53
CA ALA A 78 1.64 0.95 6.37
C ALA A 78 2.67 0.60 7.44
N GLU A 79 3.95 0.52 7.07
CA GLU A 79 5.05 0.27 8.00
C GLU A 79 5.18 1.37 9.06
N LEU A 80 5.07 2.63 8.65
CA LEU A 80 5.15 3.76 9.57
C LEU A 80 4.05 3.68 10.64
N LEU A 81 2.80 3.39 10.25
CA LEU A 81 1.71 3.17 11.21
C LEU A 81 1.96 1.97 12.13
N GLN A 82 2.55 0.88 11.60
CA GLN A 82 2.88 -0.30 12.40
C GLN A 82 3.99 0.00 13.43
N VAL A 83 4.99 0.81 13.07
CA VAL A 83 6.04 1.27 13.97
C VAL A 83 5.46 2.16 15.08
N PHE A 84 4.54 3.06 14.78
CA PHE A 84 3.86 3.86 15.80
C PHE A 84 3.11 2.99 16.82
N LEU A 85 2.37 1.98 16.37
CA LEU A 85 1.67 1.07 17.26
C LEU A 85 2.61 0.26 18.15
N SER A 86 3.72 -0.25 17.58
CA SER A 86 4.68 -1.04 18.34
C SER A 86 5.41 -0.21 19.41
N MET A 87 5.74 1.05 19.10
CA MET A 87 6.30 1.98 20.08
C MET A 87 5.34 2.22 21.26
N GLU A 88 4.05 2.45 21.00
CA GLU A 88 3.07 2.67 22.07
C GLU A 88 2.89 1.42 22.95
N GLU A 89 2.80 0.23 22.34
CA GLU A 89 2.71 -1.03 23.07
C GLU A 89 3.97 -1.26 23.94
N ASN A 90 5.17 -0.95 23.43
CA ASN A 90 6.42 -1.08 24.18
C ASN A 90 6.57 -0.05 25.31
N LEU A 91 6.17 1.20 25.09
CA LEU A 91 6.17 2.24 26.14
C LEU A 91 5.22 1.90 27.28
N LYS A 92 4.06 1.30 26.99
CA LYS A 92 3.14 0.81 28.04
C LYS A 92 3.78 -0.30 28.86
N LYS A 93 4.38 -1.30 28.21
CA LYS A 93 5.09 -2.39 28.91
C LYS A 93 6.22 -1.85 29.78
N LEU A 94 6.99 -0.88 29.28
CA LEU A 94 8.07 -0.25 30.03
C LEU A 94 7.55 0.47 31.29
N ARG A 95 6.45 1.22 31.15
CA ARG A 95 5.80 1.90 32.29
C ARG A 95 5.28 0.91 33.32
N GLU A 96 4.63 -0.17 32.90
CA GLU A 96 4.14 -1.22 33.81
C GLU A 96 5.29 -1.95 34.54
N LEU A 97 6.46 -2.07 33.92
CA LEU A 97 7.67 -2.62 34.56
C LEU A 97 8.28 -1.63 35.55
N LEU A 98 8.28 -0.34 35.25
CA LEU A 98 8.77 0.70 36.15
C LEU A 98 7.87 0.89 37.38
N ASP A 99 6.54 0.91 37.19
CA ASP A 99 5.55 1.07 38.27
C ASP A 99 5.47 -0.17 39.19
N LYS A 100 6.04 -1.31 38.79
CA LYS A 100 6.15 -2.54 39.60
C LYS A 100 7.41 -2.59 40.49
N LYS A 101 8.33 -1.65 40.34
CA LYS A 101 9.51 -1.48 41.19
C LYS A 101 9.23 -0.47 42.30
#